data_AF-A0A954WZG9-F1
#
_entry.id   AF-A0A954WZG9-F1
#
_cell.length_a   1.000
_cell.length_b   1.000
_cell.length_c   1.000
_cell.angle_alpha   90.00
_cell.angle_beta   90.00
_cell.angle_gamma   90.00
#
_symmetry.space_group_name_H-M   'P 1'
#
loop_
_entity.id
_entity.type
_entity.pdbx_description
1 polymer ?
#
loop_
_entity_poly.entity_id
_entity_poly.type
_entity_poly.pdbx_seq_one_letter_code
_entity_poly.pdbx_strand_id
1 'polypeptide(L)'
;MQAVGRAYRAADVRAIYLIHGSFVGADALGLFREVARVSSAAAEPLRRLQKQLLDALAKDAGNYTPEFAREFEHAITIDGGPTVPVRLFHWSSENHHIGRADGAVQLLAAIHDDEAAKTGRVLIWGHSHGGNVLALLTNLLGADT
;
A
#
# COMPACT_ATOMS: atom_id res chain seq x y z
N MET A 1 -11.95 1.46 19.75
CA MET A 1 -10.69 0.89 19.22
C MET A 1 -9.62 0.62 20.29
N GLN A 2 -9.74 1.09 21.54
CA GLN A 2 -8.74 0.83 22.59
C GLN A 2 -8.45 -0.67 22.86
N ALA A 3 -9.44 -1.56 22.75
CA ALA A 3 -9.20 -3.00 22.90
C ALA A 3 -8.26 -3.54 21.80
N VAL A 4 -8.38 -3.04 20.57
CA VAL A 4 -7.49 -3.37 19.44
C VAL A 4 -6.09 -2.83 19.71
N GLY A 5 -5.97 -1.57 20.17
CA GLY A 5 -4.69 -1.01 20.62
C GLY A 5 -4.00 -1.86 21.70
N ARG A 6 -4.78 -2.40 22.65
CA ARG A 6 -4.25 -3.28 23.70
C ARG A 6 -3.77 -4.60 23.13
N ALA A 7 -4.52 -5.17 22.19
CA ALA A 7 -4.12 -6.39 21.50
C ALA A 7 -2.81 -6.19 20.71
N TYR A 8 -2.68 -5.09 19.97
CA TYR A 8 -1.44 -4.77 19.25
C TYR A 8 -0.25 -4.59 20.18
N ARG A 9 -0.43 -3.88 21.30
CA ARG A 9 0.62 -3.72 22.31
C ARG A 9 1.02 -5.05 22.95
N ALA A 10 0.05 -5.89 23.33
CA ALA A 10 0.30 -7.22 23.88
C ALA A 10 1.01 -8.12 22.86
N ALA A 11 0.71 -7.93 21.58
CA ALA A 11 1.38 -8.56 20.46
C ALA A 11 2.66 -7.82 20.03
N ASP A 12 3.22 -6.89 20.81
CA ASP A 12 4.47 -6.17 20.51
C ASP A 12 4.52 -5.58 19.08
N VAL A 13 3.37 -5.14 18.56
CA VAL A 13 3.30 -4.44 17.26
C VAL A 13 3.80 -3.03 17.46
N ARG A 14 4.84 -2.64 16.72
CA ARG A 14 5.52 -1.34 16.84
C ARG A 14 5.29 -0.41 15.66
N ALA A 15 4.90 -0.94 14.51
CA ALA A 15 4.49 -0.15 13.36
C ALA A 15 3.45 -0.92 12.55
N ILE A 16 2.56 -0.17 11.89
CA ILE A 16 1.57 -0.71 10.94
C ILE A 16 1.85 -0.10 9.57
N TYR A 17 2.00 -0.93 8.53
CA TYR A 17 2.14 -0.48 7.16
C TYR A 17 0.90 -0.82 6.35
N LEU A 18 0.34 0.20 5.73
CA LEU A 18 -0.83 0.15 4.87
C LEU A 18 -0.35 0.21 3.41
N ILE A 19 -0.47 -0.91 2.71
CA ILE A 19 0.00 -1.07 1.32
C ILE A 19 -1.22 -1.13 0.42
N HIS A 20 -1.40 -0.11 -0.42
CA HIS A 20 -2.45 -0.12 -1.43
C HIS A 20 -1.99 -0.88 -2.69
N GLY A 21 -2.96 -1.32 -3.50
CA GLY A 21 -2.69 -2.09 -4.73
C GLY A 21 -3.10 -1.39 -6.01
N SER A 22 -3.20 -0.06 -6.03
CA SER A 22 -3.79 0.66 -7.17
C SER A 22 -3.15 2.01 -7.48
N PHE A 23 -2.47 2.03 -8.64
CA PHE A 23 -2.24 3.13 -9.59
C PHE A 23 -2.33 4.57 -9.05
N VAL A 24 -1.33 5.00 -8.29
CA VAL A 24 -1.02 6.42 -8.11
C VAL A 24 0.34 6.70 -8.74
N GLY A 25 0.41 6.53 -10.06
CA GLY A 25 1.61 6.80 -10.85
C GLY A 25 1.22 7.47 -12.16
N ALA A 26 1.93 8.53 -12.52
CA ALA A 26 1.73 9.27 -13.79
C ALA A 26 1.86 8.37 -15.04
N ASP A 27 2.42 7.17 -14.88
CA ASP A 27 2.73 6.22 -15.95
C ASP A 27 1.51 5.56 -16.59
N ALA A 28 0.41 5.40 -15.85
CA ALA A 28 -0.84 4.91 -16.43
C ALA A 28 -1.36 5.90 -17.49
N LEU A 29 -1.49 7.18 -17.12
CA LEU A 29 -1.94 8.22 -18.05
C LEU A 29 -0.98 8.41 -19.23
N GLY A 30 0.33 8.24 -19.01
CA GLY A 30 1.37 8.29 -20.03
C GLY A 30 1.25 7.16 -21.06
N LEU A 31 1.20 5.91 -20.60
CA LEU A 31 1.06 4.72 -21.45
C LEU A 31 -0.27 4.74 -22.23
N PHE A 32 -1.36 5.16 -21.58
CA PHE A 32 -2.68 5.24 -22.24
C PHE A 32 -2.73 6.33 -23.31
N ARG A 33 -2.02 7.45 -23.13
CA ARG A 33 -1.91 8.52 -24.15
C ARG A 33 -1.12 8.09 -25.39
N GLU A 34 -0.16 7.19 -25.24
CA GLU A 34 0.56 6.63 -26.40
C GLU A 34 -0.29 5.64 -27.18
N VAL A 35 -0.98 4.71 -26.50
CA VAL A 35 -1.83 3.70 -27.17
C VAL A 35 -2.98 4.35 -27.94
N ALA A 36 -3.62 5.39 -27.37
CA ALA A 36 -4.68 6.12 -28.05
C ALA A 36 -4.20 6.92 -29.28
N ARG A 37 -2.91 7.23 -29.37
CA ARG A 37 -2.28 7.90 -30.51
C ARG A 37 -2.10 6.96 -31.72
N VAL A 38 -2.01 5.66 -31.46
CA VAL A 38 -1.73 4.63 -32.49
C VAL A 38 -3.01 4.04 -33.10
N SER A 39 -4.14 4.03 -32.38
CA SER A 39 -5.42 3.53 -32.92
C SER A 39 -6.63 4.24 -32.33
N SER A 40 -7.37 4.98 -33.18
CA SER A 40 -8.62 5.64 -32.81
C SER A 40 -9.79 4.66 -32.59
N ALA A 41 -9.72 3.46 -33.18
CA ALA A 41 -10.74 2.41 -33.01
C ALA A 41 -10.64 1.70 -31.65
N ALA A 42 -9.45 1.67 -31.03
CA ALA A 42 -9.25 1.17 -29.67
C ALA A 42 -9.60 2.22 -28.59
N ALA A 43 -9.85 3.48 -28.97
CA ALA A 43 -10.01 4.59 -28.04
C ALA A 43 -11.34 4.57 -27.28
N GLU A 44 -12.43 4.07 -27.86
CA GLU A 44 -13.75 4.01 -27.22
C GLU A 44 -13.82 2.99 -26.06
N PRO A 45 -13.41 1.72 -26.24
CA PRO A 45 -13.33 0.76 -25.14
C PRO A 45 -12.36 1.22 -24.04
N LEU A 46 -11.23 1.81 -24.44
CA LEU A 46 -10.20 2.30 -23.54
C LEU A 46 -10.67 3.53 -22.75
N ARG A 47 -11.45 4.44 -23.37
CA ARG A 47 -12.08 5.58 -22.68
C ARG A 47 -13.11 5.14 -21.66
N ARG A 48 -13.85 4.06 -21.93
CA ARG A 48 -14.79 3.49 -20.95
C ARG A 48 -14.05 2.86 -19.77
N LEU A 49 -12.97 2.13 -20.03
CA LEU A 49 -12.09 1.61 -18.98
C LEU A 49 -11.43 2.75 -18.18
N GLN A 50 -11.00 3.82 -18.84
CA GLN A 50 -10.45 5.03 -18.22
C GLN A 50 -11.48 5.72 -17.33
N LYS A 51 -12.71 5.89 -17.82
CA LYS A 51 -13.80 6.49 -17.05
C LYS A 51 -14.20 5.60 -15.88
N GLN A 52 -14.21 4.28 -16.03
CA GLN A 52 -14.47 3.34 -14.95
C GLN A 52 -13.35 3.33 -13.89
N LEU A 53 -12.08 3.43 -14.30
CA LEU A 53 -10.93 3.56 -13.38
C LEU A 53 -10.94 4.90 -12.66
N LEU A 54 -11.20 6.00 -13.37
CA LEU A 54 -11.33 7.33 -12.77
C LEU A 54 -12.56 7.42 -11.87
N ASP A 55 -13.69 6.85 -12.24
CA ASP A 55 -14.89 6.78 -11.41
C ASP A 55 -14.67 5.86 -10.20
N ALA A 56 -13.84 4.82 -10.31
CA ALA A 56 -13.41 3.98 -9.19
C ALA A 56 -12.43 4.71 -8.25
N LEU A 57 -11.58 5.60 -8.79
CA LEU A 57 -10.70 6.48 -8.03
C LEU A 57 -11.47 7.63 -7.36
N ALA A 58 -12.50 8.14 -8.03
CA ALA A 58 -13.26 9.32 -7.61
C ALA A 58 -14.42 9.01 -6.66
N LYS A 59 -14.89 7.75 -6.59
CA LYS A 59 -16.05 7.39 -5.77
C LYS A 59 -15.77 7.08 -4.31
N ASP A 60 -14.85 6.19 -3.93
CA ASP A 60 -14.95 5.67 -2.56
C ASP A 60 -13.78 4.76 -2.10
N ALA A 61 -13.51 4.83 -0.79
CA ALA A 61 -13.47 3.70 0.16
C ALA A 61 -12.55 2.46 -0.05
N GLY A 62 -11.76 2.36 -1.13
CA GLY A 62 -10.95 1.16 -1.43
C GLY A 62 -9.44 1.30 -1.19
N ASN A 63 -8.93 2.50 -0.94
CA ASN A 63 -7.50 2.74 -0.70
C ASN A 63 -7.31 3.32 0.70
N TYR A 64 -6.15 3.04 1.30
CA TYR A 64 -5.74 3.69 2.54
C TYR A 64 -5.43 5.17 2.26
N THR A 65 -6.21 6.08 2.85
CA THR A 65 -5.98 7.53 2.75
C THR A 65 -5.12 8.04 3.90
N PRO A 66 -4.48 9.21 3.77
CA PRO A 66 -3.79 9.84 4.88
C PRO A 66 -4.70 10.07 6.09
N GLU A 67 -5.95 10.42 5.86
CA GLU A 67 -6.98 10.61 6.89
C GLU A 67 -7.24 9.28 7.62
N PHE A 68 -7.45 8.19 6.88
CA PHE A 68 -7.65 6.87 7.45
C PHE A 68 -6.46 6.44 8.30
N ALA A 69 -5.22 6.62 7.81
CA ALA A 69 -4.02 6.27 8.57
C ALA A 69 -3.93 7.05 9.89
N ARG A 70 -4.18 8.36 9.86
CA ARG A 70 -4.17 9.22 11.06
C ARG A 70 -5.27 8.84 12.05
N GLU A 71 -6.48 8.62 11.56
CA GLU A 71 -7.60 8.20 12.41
C GLU A 71 -7.36 6.81 13.01
N PHE A 72 -6.79 5.89 12.24
CA PHE A 72 -6.45 4.56 12.73
C PHE A 72 -5.39 4.64 13.83
N GLU A 73 -4.30 5.38 13.61
CA GLU A 73 -3.25 5.62 14.60
C GLU A 73 -3.81 6.22 15.90
N HIS A 74 -4.64 7.25 15.76
CA HIS A 74 -5.28 7.89 16.91
C HIS A 74 -6.19 6.91 17.67
N ALA A 75 -7.02 6.15 16.95
CA ALA A 75 -8.01 5.27 17.54
C ALA A 75 -7.42 4.07 18.29
N ILE A 76 -6.23 3.58 17.87
CA ILE A 76 -5.52 2.49 18.56
C ILE A 76 -4.54 2.98 19.62
N THR A 77 -4.26 4.27 19.68
CA THR A 77 -3.43 4.84 20.74
C THR A 77 -4.18 4.74 22.07
N ILE A 78 -3.51 4.19 23.07
CA ILE A 78 -4.04 4.06 24.43
C ILE A 78 -3.42 5.16 25.28
N ASP A 79 -4.26 5.86 26.05
CA ASP A 79 -3.85 6.92 26.97
C ASP A 79 -2.65 6.49 27.84
N GLY A 80 -1.59 7.31 27.81
CA GLY A 80 -0.37 7.12 28.60
C GLY A 80 0.58 6.02 28.13
N GLY A 81 0.33 5.35 27.00
CA GLY A 81 1.26 4.37 26.43
C GLY A 81 1.87 4.80 25.09
N PRO A 82 2.89 4.06 24.58
CA PRO A 82 3.53 4.39 23.32
C PRO A 82 2.54 4.28 22.15
N THR A 83 2.64 5.23 21.22
CA THR A 83 1.91 5.26 19.95
C THR A 83 2.43 4.17 19.03
N VAL A 84 1.52 3.50 18.31
CA VAL A 84 1.86 2.58 17.23
C VAL A 84 1.65 3.32 15.92
N PRO A 85 2.73 3.80 15.25
CA PRO A 85 2.60 4.52 14.00
C PRO A 85 1.88 3.72 12.91
N VAL A 86 1.01 4.41 12.17
CA VAL A 86 0.34 3.86 10.98
C VAL A 86 0.87 4.57 9.74
N ARG A 87 1.60 3.83 8.89
CA ARG A 87 2.31 4.34 7.71
C ARG A 87 1.57 3.96 6.44
N LEU A 88 1.40 4.92 5.53
CA LEU A 88 1.07 4.62 4.15
C LEU A 88 2.34 4.28 3.39
N PHE A 89 2.35 3.13 2.73
CA PHE A 89 3.44 2.77 1.82
C PHE A 89 3.00 2.94 0.38
N HIS A 90 3.78 3.72 -0.37
CA HIS A 90 3.57 4.00 -1.77
C HIS A 90 4.62 3.26 -2.59
N TRP A 91 4.19 2.67 -3.70
CA TRP A 91 5.02 1.98 -4.68
C TRP A 91 4.41 2.22 -6.06
N SER A 92 5.14 1.87 -7.12
CA SER A 92 4.73 2.14 -8.51
C SER A 92 3.34 1.59 -8.86
N SER A 93 2.87 0.56 -8.14
CA SER A 93 1.65 -0.20 -8.44
C SER A 93 1.70 -0.91 -9.80
N GLU A 94 2.89 -1.04 -10.40
CA GLU A 94 3.09 -1.76 -11.64
C GLU A 94 2.73 -3.23 -11.49
N ASN A 95 1.93 -3.73 -12.44
CA ASN A 95 1.33 -5.05 -12.33
C ASN A 95 2.14 -6.18 -13.02
N HIS A 96 3.43 -5.96 -13.29
CA HIS A 96 4.37 -6.99 -13.77
C HIS A 96 5.36 -7.40 -12.69
N HIS A 97 6.06 -8.52 -12.91
CA HIS A 97 6.96 -9.11 -11.91
C HIS A 97 8.03 -8.14 -11.42
N ILE A 98 8.67 -7.39 -12.33
CA ILE A 98 9.73 -6.44 -11.97
C ILE A 98 9.22 -5.34 -11.04
N GLY A 99 8.11 -4.68 -11.36
CA GLY A 99 7.56 -3.59 -10.54
C GLY A 99 7.05 -4.07 -9.17
N ARG A 100 6.51 -5.30 -9.10
CA ARG A 100 6.15 -5.91 -7.81
C ARG A 100 7.39 -6.26 -6.97
N ALA A 101 8.46 -6.75 -7.59
CA ALA A 101 9.72 -7.05 -6.91
C ALA A 101 10.41 -5.78 -6.41
N ASP A 102 10.45 -4.74 -7.23
CA ASP A 102 10.91 -3.40 -6.86
C ASP A 102 10.12 -2.85 -5.66
N GLY A 103 8.77 -2.91 -5.72
CA GLY A 103 7.92 -2.55 -4.58
C GLY A 103 8.22 -3.33 -3.29
N ALA A 104 8.58 -4.61 -3.40
CA ALA A 104 8.94 -5.44 -2.23
C ALA A 104 10.29 -5.03 -1.63
N VAL A 105 11.28 -4.72 -2.46
CA VAL A 105 12.58 -4.20 -2.00
C VAL A 105 12.43 -2.82 -1.37
N GLN A 106 11.64 -1.93 -1.97
CA GLN A 106 11.35 -0.61 -1.40
C GLN A 106 10.61 -0.72 -0.05
N LEU A 107 9.69 -1.67 0.09
CA LEU A 107 9.01 -1.93 1.36
C LEU A 107 9.98 -2.42 2.43
N LEU A 108 10.90 -3.32 2.06
CA LEU A 108 11.95 -3.77 2.97
C LEU A 108 12.82 -2.61 3.44
N ALA A 109 13.26 -1.74 2.52
CA ALA A 109 14.03 -0.55 2.86
C ALA A 109 13.25 0.40 3.78
N ALA A 110 11.97 0.65 3.48
CA ALA A 110 11.11 1.51 4.29
C ALA A 110 10.88 0.96 5.71
N ILE A 111 10.84 -0.36 5.89
CA ILE A 111 10.79 -0.99 7.22
C ILE A 111 12.15 -0.92 7.90
N HIS A 112 13.24 -1.16 7.16
CA HIS A 112 14.60 -1.09 7.69
C HIS A 112 14.96 0.32 8.19
N ASP A 113 14.42 1.37 7.57
CA ASP A 113 14.70 2.76 7.95
C ASP A 113 13.76 3.29 9.05
N ASP A 114 12.67 2.57 9.39
CA ASP A 114 11.74 3.00 10.44
C ASP A 114 12.22 2.53 11.83
N GLU A 115 12.64 3.48 12.67
CA GLU A 115 13.10 3.22 14.03
C GLU A 115 12.04 2.55 14.92
N ALA A 116 10.76 2.84 14.72
CA ALA A 116 9.70 2.16 15.47
C ALA A 116 9.65 0.67 15.08
N ALA A 117 9.74 0.38 13.78
CA ALA A 117 9.72 -0.99 13.25
C ALA A 117 10.87 -1.86 13.77
N LYS A 118 12.04 -1.28 14.06
CA LYS A 118 13.22 -1.99 14.60
C LYS A 118 13.02 -2.57 16.01
N THR A 119 12.04 -2.07 16.75
CA THR A 119 11.90 -2.38 18.19
C THR A 119 10.92 -3.52 18.50
N GLY A 120 10.34 -4.16 17.47
CA GLY A 120 9.37 -5.23 17.66
C GLY A 120 8.73 -5.71 16.35
N ARG A 121 7.47 -6.13 16.41
CA ARG A 121 6.75 -6.67 15.23
C ARG A 121 6.17 -5.56 14.36
N VAL A 122 6.24 -5.76 13.05
CA VAL A 122 5.57 -4.90 12.05
C VAL A 122 4.31 -5.62 11.57
N LEU A 123 3.17 -4.94 11.60
CA LEU A 123 1.91 -5.44 11.05
C LEU A 123 1.69 -4.81 9.67
N ILE A 124 1.46 -5.63 8.65
CA ILE A 124 1.30 -5.15 7.27
C ILE A 124 -0.09 -5.49 6.77
N TRP A 125 -0.80 -4.49 6.24
CA TRP A 125 -2.08 -4.65 5.59
C TRP A 125 -1.93 -4.39 4.10
N GLY A 126 -1.95 -5.46 3.30
CA GLY A 126 -1.90 -5.41 1.85
C GLY A 126 -3.31 -5.46 1.25
N HIS A 127 -3.69 -4.42 0.51
CA HIS A 127 -4.96 -4.38 -0.24
C HIS A 127 -4.72 -4.59 -1.73
N SER A 128 -5.54 -5.41 -2.39
CA SER A 128 -5.43 -5.72 -3.84
C SER A 128 -4.00 -6.14 -4.23
N HIS A 129 -3.38 -5.53 -5.26
CA HIS A 129 -2.00 -5.80 -5.67
C HIS A 129 -0.94 -5.52 -4.59
N GLY A 130 -1.25 -4.74 -3.55
CA GLY A 130 -0.37 -4.57 -2.39
C GLY A 130 -0.10 -5.88 -1.66
N GLY A 131 -1.02 -6.85 -1.74
CA GLY A 131 -0.80 -8.21 -1.23
C GLY A 131 0.30 -8.97 -1.97
N ASN A 132 0.52 -8.69 -3.27
CA ASN A 132 1.59 -9.33 -4.04
C ASN A 132 2.97 -8.83 -3.60
N VAL A 133 3.08 -7.54 -3.27
CA VAL A 133 4.31 -6.94 -2.71
C VAL A 133 4.65 -7.62 -1.39
N LEU A 134 3.65 -7.79 -0.51
CA LEU A 134 3.82 -8.50 0.75
C LEU A 134 4.25 -9.97 0.54
N ALA A 135 3.62 -10.69 -0.38
CA ALA A 135 3.96 -12.07 -0.67
C ALA A 135 5.41 -12.22 -1.20
N LEU A 136 5.88 -11.29 -2.03
CA LEU A 136 7.27 -11.29 -2.49
C LEU A 136 8.24 -10.98 -1.35
N LEU A 137 7.93 -9.97 -0.53
CA LEU A 137 8.75 -9.63 0.64
C LEU A 137 8.91 -10.83 1.59
N THR A 138 7.83 -11.55 1.90
CA THR A 138 7.90 -12.70 2.82
C THR A 138 8.71 -13.86 2.24
N ASN A 139 8.66 -14.07 0.91
CA ASN A 139 9.52 -15.06 0.26
C ASN A 139 11.00 -14.63 0.25
N LEU A 140 11.30 -13.34 0.05
CA LEU A 140 12.67 -12.82 0.13
C LEU A 140 13.26 -13.01 1.52
N LEU A 141 12.51 -12.64 2.56
CA LEU A 141 12.94 -12.79 3.95
C LEU A 141 13.05 -14.26 4.38
N GLY A 142 12.17 -15.13 3.89
CA GLY A 142 12.21 -16.56 4.18
C GLY A 142 13.23 -17.36 3.37
N ALA A 143 13.83 -16.78 2.33
CA ALA A 143 14.89 -17.42 1.55
C ALA A 143 16.28 -17.24 2.19
N ASP A 144 16.43 -16.30 3.12
CA ASP A 144 17.67 -15.99 3.84
C ASP A 144 17.79 -16.75 5.19
N THR A 145 16.97 -17.79 5.38
CA THR A 145 16.93 -18.64 6.59
C THR A 145 17.15 -20.09 6.24
#